data_AF-A0AAN8WGZ7-F1
#
_entry.id   AF-A0AAN8WGZ7-F1
#
_cell.length_a   1.000
_cell.length_b   1.000
_cell.length_c   1.000
_cell.angle_alpha   90.00
_cell.angle_beta   90.00
_cell.angle_gamma   90.00
#
_symmetry.space_group_name_H-M   'P 1'
#
loop_
_entity.id
_entity.type
_entity.pdbx_description
1 polymer ?
#
loop_
_entity_poly.entity_id
_entity_poly.type
_entity_poly.pdbx_seq_one_letter_code
_entity_poly.pdbx_strand_id
1 'polypeptide(L)'
;WFPRRKGLINGLIVGGFGLGAIVSTNIQTYYLNPDNVSPDSDGYFTNDAVLDRVPTLFLVIGFAYILVEYGCCVLISKPDENV
;
A
#
# COMPACT_ATOMS: atom_id res chain seq x y z
N TRP A 1 -22.97 1.33 13.50
CA TRP A 1 -22.30 0.01 13.35
C TRP A 1 -23.27 -0.99 12.71
N PHE A 2 -22.83 -2.00 11.96
CA PHE A 2 -23.72 -2.89 11.17
C PHE A 2 -23.98 -4.24 11.89
N PRO A 3 -24.93 -4.33 12.84
CA PRO A 3 -25.08 -5.47 13.74
C PRO A 3 -25.47 -6.78 13.04
N ARG A 4 -26.14 -6.71 11.89
CA ARG A 4 -26.61 -7.91 11.16
C ARG A 4 -25.54 -8.53 10.24
N ARG A 5 -24.45 -7.83 9.92
CA ARG A 5 -23.44 -8.24 8.93
C ARG A 5 -21.99 -8.09 9.42
N LYS A 6 -21.77 -8.25 10.73
CA LYS A 6 -20.46 -8.03 11.38
C LYS A 6 -19.33 -8.86 10.74
N GLY A 7 -19.57 -10.16 10.51
CA GLY A 7 -18.56 -11.07 9.93
C GLY A 7 -18.18 -10.71 8.49
N LEU A 8 -19.17 -10.37 7.66
CA LEU A 8 -18.93 -9.95 6.27
C LEU A 8 -18.12 -8.65 6.21
N ILE A 9 -18.48 -7.65 7.01
CA ILE A 9 -17.81 -6.35 7.00
C ILE A 9 -16.39 -6.46 7.54
N ASN A 10 -16.20 -7.19 8.64
CA ASN A 10 -14.86 -7.42 9.17
C ASN A 10 -13.99 -8.23 8.20
N GLY A 11 -14.57 -9.25 7.54
CA GLY A 11 -13.91 -10.02 6.49
C GLY A 11 -13.49 -9.15 5.31
N LEU A 12 -14.34 -8.21 4.87
CA LEU A 12 -14.00 -7.28 3.80
C LEU A 12 -12.87 -6.33 4.18
N ILE A 13 -12.88 -5.82 5.42
CA ILE A 13 -11.82 -4.93 5.93
C ILE A 13 -10.47 -5.66 5.96
N VAL A 14 -10.43 -6.86 6.57
CA VAL A 14 -9.21 -7.67 6.66
C VAL A 14 -8.75 -8.14 5.28
N GLY A 15 -9.70 -8.54 4.41
CA GLY A 15 -9.42 -8.93 3.04
C GLY A 15 -8.83 -7.79 2.21
N GLY A 16 -9.39 -6.58 2.33
CA GLY A 16 -8.86 -5.38 1.68
C GLY A 16 -7.45 -5.03 2.15
N PHE A 17 -7.18 -5.14 3.46
CA PHE A 17 -5.85 -4.93 4.02
C PHE A 17 -4.82 -5.92 3.45
N GLY A 18 -5.14 -7.22 3.40
CA GLY A 18 -4.27 -8.24 2.83
C GLY A 18 -4.03 -8.07 1.33
N LEU A 19 -5.10 -7.80 0.56
CA LEU A 19 -5.00 -7.53 -0.89
C LEU A 19 -4.17 -6.28 -1.19
N GLY A 20 -4.29 -5.24 -0.37
CA GLY A 20 -3.51 -4.02 -0.48
C GLY A 20 -2.01 -4.29 -0.44
N ALA A 21 -1.54 -5.16 0.45
CA ALA A 21 -0.13 -5.53 0.54
C ALA A 21 0.39 -6.23 -0.73
N ILE A 22 -0.40 -7.16 -1.27
CA ILE A 22 -0.05 -7.91 -2.49
C ILE A 22 0.08 -6.94 -3.67
N VAL A 23 -0.94 -6.11 -3.91
CA VAL A 23 -0.95 -5.17 -5.03
C VAL A 23 0.17 -4.14 -4.89
N SER A 24 0.34 -3.57 -3.70
CA SER A 24 1.34 -2.53 -3.45
C SER A 24 2.77 -3.06 -3.65
N THR A 25 3.05 -4.29 -3.21
CA THR A 25 4.38 -4.89 -3.38
C THR A 25 4.71 -5.08 -4.86
N ASN A 26 3.77 -5.62 -5.66
CA ASN A 26 3.99 -5.81 -7.09
C ASN A 26 4.25 -4.49 -7.83
N ILE A 27 3.49 -3.44 -7.51
CA ILE A 27 3.69 -2.11 -8.10
C ILE A 27 5.07 -1.55 -7.74
N GLN A 28 5.47 -1.63 -6.47
CA GLN A 28 6.77 -1.14 -6.01
C GLN A 28 7.93 -1.91 -6.66
N THR A 29 7.82 -3.24 -6.74
CA THR A 29 8.82 -4.09 -7.40
C THR A 29 8.94 -3.75 -8.89
N TYR A 30 7.82 -3.57 -9.59
CA TYR A 30 7.83 -3.19 -11.01
C TYR A 30 8.44 -1.79 -11.23
N TYR A 31 8.13 -0.84 -10.34
CA TYR A 31 8.71 0.51 -10.41
C TYR A 31 10.23 0.49 -10.20
N LEU A 32 10.73 -0.28 -9.23
CA LEU A 32 12.16 -0.42 -8.95
C LEU A 32 12.90 -1.15 -10.06
N ASN A 33 12.33 -2.24 -10.55
CA ASN A 33 12.97 -3.17 -11.45
C ASN A 33 12.10 -3.50 -12.68
N PRO A 34 11.82 -2.52 -13.55
CA PRO A 34 11.00 -2.72 -14.75
C PRO A 34 11.66 -3.69 -15.74
N ASP A 35 12.99 -3.72 -15.76
CA ASP A 35 13.80 -4.56 -16.65
C ASP A 35 14.04 -5.97 -16.07
N ASN A 36 13.48 -6.25 -14.88
CA ASN A 36 13.61 -7.53 -14.17
C ASN A 36 15.07 -8.03 -14.05
N VAL A 37 15.98 -7.10 -13.73
CA VAL A 37 17.39 -7.37 -13.44
C VAL A 37 17.49 -8.34 -12.27
N SER A 38 18.31 -9.38 -12.38
CA SER A 38 18.54 -10.33 -11.29
C SER A 38 19.44 -9.73 -10.20
N PRO A 39 19.24 -10.10 -8.92
CA PRO A 39 20.17 -9.76 -7.85
C PRO A 39 21.51 -10.50 -8.04
N ASP A 40 22.54 -10.02 -7.37
CA ASP A 40 23.88 -10.62 -7.36
C ASP A 40 23.92 -11.93 -6.53
N SER A 41 25.05 -12.63 -6.51
CA SER A 41 25.23 -13.90 -5.78
C SER A 41 24.88 -13.82 -4.29
N ASP A 42 25.02 -12.62 -3.72
CA ASP A 42 24.81 -12.36 -2.30
C ASP A 42 23.34 -11.99 -1.98
N GLY A 43 22.46 -11.99 -2.99
CA GLY A 43 21.02 -11.72 -2.87
C GLY A 43 20.63 -10.24 -2.87
N TYR A 44 21.59 -9.34 -3.06
CA TYR A 44 21.37 -7.89 -3.12
C TYR A 44 21.42 -7.37 -4.56
N PHE A 45 20.71 -6.27 -4.83
CA PHE A 45 20.83 -5.54 -6.09
C PHE A 45 22.00 -4.57 -6.02
N THR A 46 22.98 -4.74 -6.91
CA THR A 46 24.13 -3.85 -7.07
C THR A 46 24.03 -2.98 -8.33
N ASN A 47 22.95 -3.16 -9.11
CA ASN A 47 22.72 -2.43 -10.35
C ASN A 47 22.25 -0.99 -10.07
N ASP A 48 23.00 -0.01 -10.55
CA ASP A 48 22.72 1.42 -10.38
C ASP A 48 21.31 1.81 -10.85
N ALA A 49 20.81 1.22 -11.94
CA ALA A 49 19.47 1.53 -12.46
C ALA A 49 18.33 1.11 -11.51
N VAL A 50 18.55 0.09 -10.67
CA VAL A 50 17.60 -0.30 -9.63
C VAL A 50 17.76 0.58 -8.39
N LEU A 51 19.02 0.86 -8.01
CA LEU A 51 19.35 1.64 -6.81
C LEU A 51 18.95 3.11 -6.92
N ASP A 52 19.11 3.73 -8.08
CA ASP A 52 18.75 5.14 -8.32
C ASP A 52 17.24 5.40 -8.20
N ARG A 53 16.42 4.37 -8.35
CA ARG A 53 14.95 4.47 -8.21
C ARG A 53 14.49 4.35 -6.75
N VAL A 54 15.35 3.87 -5.84
CA VAL A 54 15.00 3.67 -4.42
C VAL A 54 14.61 4.97 -3.72
N PRO A 55 15.38 6.08 -3.80
CA PRO A 55 15.01 7.32 -3.13
C PRO A 55 13.69 7.88 -3.66
N THR A 56 13.48 7.82 -4.97
CA THR A 56 12.25 8.31 -5.62
C THR A 56 11.04 7.46 -5.23
N LEU A 57 11.22 6.14 -5.09
CA LEU A 57 10.15 5.25 -4.63
C LEU A 57 9.62 5.65 -3.24
N PHE A 58 10.52 5.94 -2.30
CA PHE A 58 10.11 6.39 -0.96
C PHE A 58 9.28 7.67 -1.01
N LEU A 59 9.63 8.62 -1.88
CA LEU A 59 8.86 9.84 -2.08
C LEU A 59 7.47 9.56 -2.68
N VAL A 60 7.39 8.68 -3.67
CA VAL A 60 6.12 8.30 -4.31
C VAL A 60 5.19 7.61 -3.31
N ILE A 61 5.70 6.66 -2.54
CA ILE A 61 4.92 5.96 -1.51
C ILE A 61 4.49 6.92 -0.40
N GLY A 62 5.39 7.79 0.07
CA GLY A 62 5.08 8.81 1.06
C GLY A 62 3.96 9.74 0.60
N PHE A 63 4.02 10.20 -0.64
CA PHE A 63 2.96 11.02 -1.23
C PHE A 63 1.63 10.25 -1.37
N ALA A 64 1.67 8.99 -1.80
CA ALA A 64 0.47 8.15 -1.88
C ALA A 64 -0.19 7.96 -0.51
N TYR A 65 0.60 7.76 0.56
CA TYR A 65 0.06 7.67 1.91
C TYR A 65 -0.57 8.98 2.37
N ILE A 66 0.07 10.12 2.11
CA ILE A 66 -0.51 11.44 2.45
C ILE A 66 -1.87 11.62 1.75
N LEU A 67 -2.00 11.25 0.49
CA LEU A 67 -3.29 11.35 -0.23
C LEU A 67 -4.37 10.46 0.38
N VAL A 68 -4.02 9.21 0.72
CA VAL A 68 -4.95 8.26 1.35
C VAL A 68 -5.36 8.76 2.74
N GLU A 69 -4.40 9.17 3.58
CA GLU A 69 -4.65 9.70 4.92
C GLU A 69 -5.50 10.97 4.87
N TYR A 70 -5.18 11.90 3.96
CA TYR A 70 -5.98 13.10 3.76
C TYR A 70 -7.42 12.75 3.39
N GLY A 71 -7.63 11.80 2.46
CA GLY A 71 -8.95 11.30 2.11
C GLY A 71 -9.68 10.67 3.31
N CYS A 72 -8.99 9.86 4.12
CA CYS A 72 -9.53 9.28 5.34
C CYS A 72 -9.96 10.36 6.34
N CYS A 73 -9.15 11.41 6.54
CA CYS A 73 -9.48 12.53 7.41
C CYS A 73 -10.76 13.26 6.97
N VAL A 74 -10.99 13.41 5.66
CA VAL A 74 -12.22 13.99 5.12
C VAL A 74 -13.43 13.07 5.33
N LEU A 75 -13.23 11.75 5.23
CA LEU A 75 -14.31 10.75 5.33
C LEU A 75 -14.69 10.39 6.77
N ILE A 76 -13.80 10.60 7.74
CA ILE A 76 -14.11 10.40 9.16
C ILE A 76 -15.23 11.35 9.57
N SER A 77 -16.39 10.77 9.85
CA SER A 77 -17.57 11.45 10.37
C SER A 77 -17.88 10.95 11.77
N LYS A 78 -18.41 11.84 12.61
CA LYS A 78 -18.85 11.47 13.95
C LYS A 78 -20.01 10.47 13.84
N PRO A 79 -20.05 9.43 14.69
CA PRO A 79 -21.21 8.56 14.76
C PRO A 79 -22.41 9.38 15.22
N ASP A 80 -23.58 9.13 14.64
CA ASP A 80 -24.83 9.78 15.00
C ASP A 80 -25.23 9.30 16.40
N GLU A 81 -25.36 10.21 17.37
CA GLU A 81 -25.61 9.87 18.80
C GLU A 81 -27.04 9.35 19.05
N ASN A 82 -27.92 9.43 18.06
CA ASN A 82 -29.33 9.10 18.16
C ASN A 82 -29.69 7.67 17.67
N VAL A 83 -28.69 6.80 17.46
CA VAL A 83 -28.86 5.39 17.03
C VAL A 83 -28.16 4.39 17.94
#